data_AF-A0ABD4Z4J6-F1
#
_entry.id   AF-A0ABD4Z4J6-F1
#
_cell.length_a   1.000
_cell.length_b   1.000
_cell.length_c   1.000
_cell.angle_alpha   90.00
_cell.angle_beta   90.00
_cell.angle_gamma   90.00
#
_symmetry.space_group_name_H-M   'P 1'
#
loop_
_entity.id
_entity.type
_entity.pdbx_description
1 polymer ?
#
loop_
_entity_poly.entity_id
_entity_poly.type
_entity_poly.pdbx_seq_one_letter_code
_entity_poly.pdbx_strand_id
1 'polypeptide(L)'
;MIDETLLSTITILASIISSVSALVYWLDKRFNSIDNRIEKLENAFLQFSEILISTLEAKNVLSSAEALILRGAVKSLLPTPKSKYYTREVYERLLQLLDKDPNDYTMADIEEMERIADLIEMEGFESGRKDLKQYAWKLRYFAMIAKVVFVYPKLRKAQTRSTQ
;
A
#
# COMPACT_ATOMS: atom_id res chain seq x y z
N MET A 1 8.24 -0.83 61.34
CA MET A 1 9.35 0.10 61.05
C MET A 1 9.66 -0.08 59.58
N ILE A 2 9.31 0.90 58.73
CA ILE A 2 9.75 0.84 57.33
C ILE A 2 11.25 1.09 57.35
N ASP A 3 12.02 0.17 56.79
CA ASP A 3 13.47 0.28 56.70
C ASP A 3 13.84 1.39 55.69
N GLU A 4 14.84 2.21 56.02
CA GLU A 4 15.37 3.29 55.19
C GLU A 4 15.88 2.75 53.82
N THR A 5 16.30 1.48 53.81
CA THR A 5 16.64 0.73 52.58
C THR A 5 15.42 0.51 51.68
N LEU A 6 14.23 0.28 52.24
CA LEU A 6 12.99 0.14 51.48
C LEU A 6 12.56 1.48 50.87
N LEU A 7 12.74 2.58 51.60
CA LEU A 7 12.37 3.92 51.10
C LEU A 7 13.27 4.37 49.94
N SER A 8 14.57 4.12 50.06
CA SER A 8 15.55 4.47 49.01
C SER A 8 15.35 3.63 47.74
N THR A 9 15.08 2.34 47.88
CA THR A 9 14.77 1.46 46.73
C THR A 9 13.48 1.88 46.01
N ILE A 10 12.41 2.22 46.74
CA ILE A 10 11.17 2.75 46.15
C ILE A 10 11.43 4.05 45.38
N THR A 11 12.22 4.96 45.94
CA THR A 11 12.55 6.24 45.30
C THR A 11 13.31 6.03 43.99
N ILE A 12 14.32 5.15 44.00
CA ILE A 12 15.08 4.81 42.80
C ILE A 12 14.17 4.18 41.73
N LEU A 13 13.30 3.24 42.11
CA LEU A 13 12.36 2.61 41.19
C LEU A 13 11.39 3.64 40.57
N ALA A 14 10.88 4.58 41.36
CA ALA A 14 10.01 5.65 40.88
C ALA A 14 10.72 6.56 39.86
N SER A 15 12.00 6.89 40.09
CA SER A 15 12.81 7.65 39.14
C SER A 15 13.03 6.88 37.84
N ILE A 16 13.37 5.59 37.91
CA ILE A 16 13.55 4.75 36.72
C ILE A 16 12.27 4.68 35.89
N ILE A 17 11.12 4.43 36.53
CA ILE A 17 9.81 4.37 35.86
C ILE A 17 9.50 5.71 35.16
N SER A 18 9.77 6.82 35.82
CA SER A 18 9.57 8.17 35.25
C SER A 18 10.45 8.39 34.02
N SER A 19 11.74 8.01 34.09
CA SER A 19 12.66 8.12 32.95
C SER A 19 12.27 7.23 31.78
N VAL A 20 11.86 5.98 32.05
CA VAL A 20 11.36 5.06 31.00
C VAL A 20 10.09 5.61 30.36
N SER A 21 9.16 6.15 31.14
CA SER A 21 7.90 6.71 30.63
C SER A 21 8.15 7.93 29.73
N ALA A 22 9.09 8.80 30.10
CA ALA A 22 9.49 9.94 29.28
C ALA A 22 10.14 9.50 27.95
N LEU A 23 10.98 8.46 27.98
CA LEU A 23 11.56 7.88 26.78
C LEU A 23 10.51 7.26 25.86
N VAL A 24 9.57 6.49 26.41
CA VAL A 24 8.45 5.91 25.65
C VAL A 24 7.63 7.01 24.97
N TYR A 25 7.27 8.07 25.71
CA TYR A 25 6.52 9.20 25.16
C TYR A 25 7.27 9.93 24.05
N TRP A 26 8.58 10.15 24.23
CA TRP A 26 9.40 10.80 23.21
C TRP A 26 9.56 9.92 21.96
N LEU A 27 9.75 8.61 22.14
CA LEU A 27 9.81 7.65 21.04
C LEU A 27 8.50 7.64 20.26
N ASP A 28 7.36 7.57 20.96
CA ASP A 28 6.03 7.57 20.35
C ASP A 28 5.80 8.82 19.49
N LYS A 29 6.14 10.01 20.00
CA LYS A 29 6.10 11.25 19.21
C LYS A 29 7.00 11.21 17.98
N ARG A 30 8.19 10.63 18.10
CA ARG A 30 9.14 10.55 16.99
C ARG A 30 8.68 9.57 15.92
N PHE A 31 8.10 8.43 16.32
CA PHE A 31 7.48 7.47 15.40
C PHE A 31 6.30 8.09 14.66
N ASN A 32 5.37 8.73 15.38
CA ASN A 32 4.24 9.45 14.76
C ASN A 32 4.70 10.52 13.75
N SER A 33 5.81 11.23 14.04
CA SER A 33 6.38 12.19 13.10
C SER A 33 6.98 11.53 11.86
N ILE A 34 7.56 10.33 11.99
CA ILE A 34 8.09 9.54 10.87
C ILE A 34 6.94 9.01 10.02
N ASP A 35 5.90 8.46 10.63
CA ASP A 35 4.73 7.92 9.92
C ASP A 35 4.05 9.00 9.08
N ASN A 36 3.79 10.17 9.66
CA ASN A 36 3.24 11.32 8.93
C ASN A 36 4.12 11.78 7.75
N ARG A 37 5.44 11.64 7.85
CA ARG A 37 6.36 12.00 6.76
C ARG A 37 6.38 10.93 5.67
N ILE A 38 6.26 9.66 6.05
CA ILE A 38 6.16 8.53 5.11
C ILE A 38 4.84 8.62 4.35
N GLU A 39 3.71 8.87 5.02
CA GLU A 39 2.41 9.04 4.38
C GLU A 39 2.42 10.21 3.37
N LYS A 40 3.01 11.35 3.74
CA LYS A 40 3.19 12.47 2.80
C LYS A 40 4.05 12.11 1.60
N LEU A 41 5.11 11.34 1.81
CA LEU A 41 6.00 10.89 0.73
C LEU A 41 5.28 9.90 -0.19
N GLU A 42 4.53 8.96 0.37
CA GLU A 42 3.70 8.01 -0.38
C GLU A 42 2.67 8.75 -1.23
N ASN A 43 1.94 9.70 -0.63
CA ASN A 43 0.99 10.54 -1.34
C ASN A 43 1.63 11.34 -2.48
N ALA A 44 2.80 11.94 -2.25
CA ALA A 44 3.54 12.67 -3.28
C ALA A 44 4.02 11.72 -4.39
N PHE A 45 4.49 10.53 -4.04
CA PHE A 45 4.95 9.51 -4.99
C PHE A 45 3.80 9.00 -5.86
N LEU A 46 2.63 8.72 -5.27
CA LEU A 46 1.44 8.29 -6.00
C LEU A 46 0.96 9.39 -6.95
N GLN A 47 0.81 10.63 -6.47
CA GLN A 47 0.40 11.76 -7.32
C GLN A 47 1.37 11.99 -8.49
N PHE A 48 2.68 12.00 -8.22
CA PHE A 48 3.68 12.16 -9.27
C PHE A 48 3.68 10.99 -10.25
N SER A 49 3.54 9.75 -9.75
CA SER A 49 3.47 8.55 -10.59
C SER A 49 2.27 8.61 -11.53
N GLU A 50 1.11 9.08 -11.07
CA GLU A 50 -0.08 9.20 -11.91
C GLU A 50 0.09 10.24 -13.02
N ILE A 51 0.72 11.37 -12.73
CA ILE A 51 1.08 12.40 -13.73
C ILE A 51 2.06 11.82 -14.75
N LEU A 52 3.08 11.10 -14.29
CA LEU A 52 4.07 10.48 -15.17
C LEU A 52 3.41 9.43 -16.09
N ILE A 53 2.63 8.52 -15.53
CA ILE A 53 1.88 7.50 -16.27
C ILE A 53 0.98 8.17 -17.31
N SER A 54 0.23 9.21 -16.93
CA SER A 54 -0.63 9.97 -17.84
C SER A 54 0.16 10.64 -18.97
N THR A 55 1.34 11.17 -18.66
CA THR A 55 2.24 11.78 -19.66
C THR A 55 2.78 10.73 -20.63
N LEU A 56 3.14 9.55 -20.14
CA LEU A 56 3.63 8.44 -20.96
C LEU A 56 2.51 7.87 -21.85
N GLU A 57 1.28 7.77 -21.34
CA GLU A 57 0.11 7.38 -22.12
C GLU A 57 -0.18 8.40 -23.22
N ALA A 58 -0.20 9.70 -22.90
CA ALA A 58 -0.41 10.78 -23.88
C ALA A 58 0.66 10.82 -24.98
N LYS A 59 1.90 10.42 -24.67
CA LYS A 59 3.00 10.28 -25.64
C LYS A 59 2.98 8.94 -26.39
N ASN A 60 1.99 8.10 -26.13
CA ASN A 60 1.85 6.75 -26.69
C ASN A 60 3.04 5.83 -26.38
N VAL A 61 3.76 6.10 -25.27
CA VAL A 61 4.85 5.26 -24.74
C VAL A 61 4.29 4.18 -23.83
N LEU A 62 3.20 4.47 -23.13
CA LEU A 62 2.49 3.52 -22.27
C LEU A 62 1.06 3.35 -22.81
N SER A 63 0.90 2.51 -23.82
CA SER A 63 -0.39 2.16 -24.40
C SER A 63 -1.00 0.93 -23.69
N SER A 64 -2.16 0.48 -24.19
CA SER A 64 -2.77 -0.77 -23.75
C SER A 64 -1.83 -1.99 -23.92
N ALA A 65 -0.96 -2.00 -24.94
CA ALA A 65 -0.04 -3.11 -25.16
C ALA A 65 1.01 -3.21 -24.05
N GLU A 66 1.66 -2.10 -23.69
CA GLU A 66 2.64 -2.07 -22.60
C GLU A 66 1.97 -2.37 -21.25
N ALA A 67 0.76 -1.85 -21.02
CA ALA A 67 0.00 -2.14 -19.81
C ALA A 67 -0.37 -3.64 -19.69
N LEU A 68 -0.66 -4.32 -20.80
CA LEU A 68 -0.89 -5.78 -20.83
C LEU A 68 0.37 -6.58 -20.49
N ILE A 69 1.54 -6.15 -20.97
CA ILE A 69 2.82 -6.77 -20.63
C ILE A 69 3.08 -6.63 -19.12
N LEU A 70 2.87 -5.44 -18.57
CA LEU A 70 3.03 -5.19 -17.14
C LEU A 70 2.05 -6.00 -16.28
N ARG A 71 0.79 -6.15 -16.73
CA ARG A 71 -0.17 -7.07 -16.08
C ARG A 71 0.36 -8.50 -16.07
N GLY A 72 0.89 -8.98 -17.20
CA GLY A 72 1.48 -10.31 -17.30
C GLY A 72 2.66 -10.50 -16.33
N ALA A 73 3.51 -9.48 -16.19
CA ALA A 73 4.61 -9.48 -15.24
C ALA A 73 4.12 -9.47 -13.77
N VAL A 74 3.10 -8.69 -13.44
CA VAL A 74 2.48 -8.71 -12.10
C VAL A 74 1.89 -10.09 -11.82
N LYS A 75 1.14 -10.66 -12.75
CA LYS A 75 0.54 -12.00 -12.61
C LYS A 75 1.61 -13.09 -12.42
N SER A 76 2.69 -13.07 -13.18
CA SER A 76 3.74 -14.10 -13.08
C SER A 76 4.54 -14.05 -11.78
N LEU A 77 4.55 -12.89 -11.12
CA LEU A 77 5.24 -12.66 -9.86
C LEU A 77 4.35 -12.86 -8.62
N LEU A 78 3.12 -13.37 -8.79
CA LEU A 78 2.18 -13.60 -7.71
C LEU A 78 2.83 -14.40 -6.57
N PRO A 79 2.93 -13.82 -5.36
CA PRO A 79 3.55 -14.51 -4.25
C PRO A 79 2.59 -15.56 -3.68
N THR A 80 3.16 -16.55 -3.00
CA THR A 80 2.40 -17.61 -2.34
C THR A 80 1.56 -17.07 -1.17
N PRO A 81 0.25 -17.40 -1.09
CA PRO A 81 -0.61 -16.94 0.00
C PRO A 81 -0.25 -17.58 1.34
N LYS A 82 -0.69 -16.91 2.41
CA LYS A 82 -0.52 -17.30 3.82
C LYS A 82 -1.85 -17.12 4.57
N SER A 83 -1.82 -17.17 5.90
CA SER A 83 -3.00 -17.50 6.69
C SER A 83 -3.66 -16.32 7.43
N LYS A 84 -3.05 -15.11 7.48
CA LYS A 84 -3.61 -14.01 8.28
C LYS A 84 -4.32 -12.95 7.42
N TYR A 85 -3.58 -12.26 6.55
CA TYR A 85 -4.09 -11.17 5.74
C TYR A 85 -4.16 -11.54 4.25
N TYR A 86 -3.13 -12.20 3.72
CA TYR A 86 -3.09 -12.63 2.32
C TYR A 86 -3.50 -14.10 2.18
N THR A 87 -4.81 -14.35 2.34
CA THR A 87 -5.40 -15.70 2.30
C THR A 87 -5.48 -16.28 0.89
N ARG A 88 -5.82 -17.58 0.78
CA ARG A 88 -6.09 -18.21 -0.51
C ARG A 88 -7.23 -17.52 -1.26
N GLU A 89 -8.28 -17.11 -0.56
CA GLU A 89 -9.40 -16.36 -1.14
C GLU A 89 -8.94 -15.02 -1.72
N VAL A 90 -8.10 -14.28 -0.98
CA VAL A 90 -7.54 -13.01 -1.46
C VAL A 90 -6.64 -13.22 -2.68
N TYR A 91 -5.83 -14.28 -2.69
CA TYR A 91 -5.03 -14.68 -3.85
C TYR A 91 -5.90 -14.97 -5.07
N GLU A 92 -6.97 -15.75 -4.90
CA GLU A 92 -7.87 -16.12 -6.00
C GLU A 92 -8.63 -14.90 -6.53
N ARG A 93 -9.05 -14.00 -5.63
CA ARG A 93 -9.67 -12.74 -6.01
C ARG A 93 -8.72 -11.86 -6.82
N LEU A 94 -7.46 -11.76 -6.41
CA LEU A 94 -6.44 -11.05 -7.17
C LEU A 94 -6.22 -11.68 -8.55
N LEU A 95 -6.13 -13.00 -8.60
CA LEU A 95 -5.95 -13.74 -9.85
C LEU A 95 -7.10 -13.46 -10.81
N GLN A 96 -8.35 -13.48 -10.34
CA GLN A 96 -9.54 -13.12 -11.13
C GLN A 96 -9.44 -11.69 -11.69
N LEU A 97 -9.00 -10.72 -10.88
CA LEU A 97 -8.81 -9.34 -11.33
C LEU A 97 -7.74 -9.23 -12.40
N LEU A 98 -6.63 -9.96 -12.26
CA LEU A 98 -5.52 -9.96 -13.23
C LEU A 98 -5.85 -10.75 -14.51
N ASP A 99 -6.83 -11.66 -14.45
CA ASP A 99 -7.31 -12.43 -15.61
C ASP A 99 -8.49 -11.78 -16.35
N LYS A 100 -9.21 -10.87 -15.67
CA LYS A 100 -10.25 -10.07 -16.29
C LYS A 100 -9.70 -9.26 -17.48
N ASP A 101 -10.50 -9.12 -18.53
CA ASP A 101 -10.15 -8.25 -19.66
C ASP A 101 -9.97 -6.82 -19.13
N PRO A 102 -8.80 -6.17 -19.33
CA PRO A 102 -8.57 -4.80 -18.87
C PRO A 102 -9.52 -3.79 -19.49
N ASN A 103 -10.04 -4.06 -20.68
CA ASN A 103 -11.07 -3.23 -21.30
C ASN A 103 -12.40 -3.25 -20.51
N ASP A 104 -12.56 -4.18 -19.57
CA ASP A 104 -13.71 -4.27 -18.66
C ASP A 104 -13.36 -3.81 -17.24
N TYR A 105 -12.15 -3.32 -17.00
CA TYR A 105 -11.80 -2.74 -15.70
C TYR A 105 -12.66 -1.53 -15.38
N THR A 106 -13.12 -1.52 -14.14
CA THR A 106 -13.90 -0.46 -13.49
C THR A 106 -13.06 0.16 -12.38
N MET A 107 -13.48 1.32 -11.86
CA MET A 107 -12.82 1.92 -10.71
C MET A 107 -12.85 0.99 -9.48
N ALA A 108 -13.95 0.26 -9.26
CA ALA A 108 -14.07 -0.72 -8.18
C ALA A 108 -13.05 -1.87 -8.30
N ASP A 109 -12.70 -2.28 -9.52
CA ASP A 109 -11.63 -3.28 -9.71
C ASP A 109 -10.25 -2.73 -9.31
N ILE A 110 -9.99 -1.44 -9.58
CA ILE A 110 -8.75 -0.76 -9.19
C ILE A 110 -8.66 -0.63 -7.68
N GLU A 111 -9.72 -0.14 -7.04
CA GLU A 111 -9.81 -0.03 -5.57
C GLU A 111 -9.63 -1.39 -4.89
N GLU A 112 -10.19 -2.46 -5.48
CA GLU A 112 -10.00 -3.81 -4.97
C GLU A 112 -8.55 -4.30 -5.13
N MET A 113 -7.85 -3.97 -6.23
CA MET A 113 -6.42 -4.27 -6.36
C MET A 113 -5.57 -3.53 -5.30
N GLU A 114 -5.90 -2.27 -5.02
CA GLU A 114 -5.22 -1.47 -3.98
C GLU A 114 -5.46 -2.07 -2.58
N ARG A 115 -6.72 -2.40 -2.25
CA ARG A 115 -7.08 -3.09 -1.00
C ARG A 115 -6.33 -4.41 -0.84
N ILE A 116 -6.22 -5.20 -1.90
CA ILE A 116 -5.46 -6.46 -1.88
C ILE A 116 -3.97 -6.20 -1.67
N ALA A 117 -3.41 -5.14 -2.27
CA ALA A 117 -2.02 -4.77 -2.03
C ALA A 117 -1.76 -4.46 -0.54
N ASP A 118 -2.69 -3.76 0.12
CA ASP A 118 -2.63 -3.50 1.57
C ASP A 118 -2.62 -4.80 2.39
N LEU A 119 -3.48 -5.76 2.05
CA LEU A 119 -3.50 -7.08 2.69
C LEU A 119 -2.17 -7.84 2.52
N ILE A 120 -1.59 -7.79 1.31
CA ILE A 120 -0.30 -8.41 1.01
C ILE A 120 0.82 -7.74 1.82
N GLU A 121 0.80 -6.42 1.93
CA GLU A 121 1.79 -5.67 2.69
C GLU A 121 1.68 -5.97 4.19
N MET A 122 0.47 -5.99 4.76
CA MET A 122 0.23 -6.38 6.16
C MET A 122 0.75 -7.80 6.44
N GLU A 123 0.48 -8.77 5.55
CA GLU A 123 1.06 -10.11 5.66
C GLU A 123 2.60 -10.08 5.60
N GLY A 124 3.16 -9.23 4.73
CA GLY A 124 4.61 -9.05 4.60
C GLY A 124 5.27 -8.43 5.84
N PHE A 125 4.57 -7.56 6.58
CA PHE A 125 5.02 -7.04 7.87
C PHE A 125 4.92 -8.11 8.96
N GLU A 126 3.79 -8.79 9.08
CA GLU A 126 3.55 -9.83 10.08
C GLU A 126 4.55 -10.99 9.95
N SER A 127 4.75 -11.47 8.72
CA SER A 127 5.59 -12.64 8.45
C SER A 127 7.07 -12.32 8.23
N GLY A 128 7.43 -11.04 8.14
CA GLY A 128 8.78 -10.60 7.75
C GLY A 128 9.15 -10.88 6.29
N ARG A 129 8.22 -11.38 5.47
CA ARG A 129 8.45 -11.71 4.06
C ARG A 129 8.61 -10.46 3.19
N LYS A 130 9.83 -10.24 2.72
CA LYS A 130 10.18 -9.09 1.87
C LYS A 130 9.55 -9.15 0.48
N ASP A 131 9.35 -10.35 -0.05
CA ASP A 131 8.76 -10.55 -1.38
C ASP A 131 7.29 -10.10 -1.42
N LEU A 132 6.52 -10.33 -0.36
CA LEU A 132 5.15 -9.81 -0.23
C LEU A 132 5.13 -8.28 -0.27
N LYS A 133 5.96 -7.63 0.55
CA LYS A 133 6.03 -6.15 0.59
C LYS A 133 6.40 -5.58 -0.78
N GLN A 134 7.42 -6.14 -1.44
CA GLN A 134 7.81 -5.70 -2.78
C GLN A 134 6.70 -5.92 -3.81
N TYR A 135 5.97 -7.02 -3.72
CA TYR A 135 4.86 -7.31 -4.61
C TYR A 135 3.69 -6.35 -4.41
N ALA A 136 3.35 -5.99 -3.16
CA ALA A 136 2.30 -5.01 -2.87
C ALA A 136 2.53 -3.69 -3.62
N TRP A 137 3.76 -3.15 -3.58
CA TRP A 137 4.11 -1.93 -4.33
C TRP A 137 4.00 -2.10 -5.85
N LYS A 138 4.40 -3.27 -6.39
CA LYS A 138 4.22 -3.57 -7.83
C LYS A 138 2.74 -3.63 -8.21
N LEU A 139 1.90 -4.20 -7.36
CA LEU A 139 0.46 -4.27 -7.58
C LEU A 139 -0.18 -2.88 -7.53
N ARG A 140 0.16 -2.03 -6.54
CA ARG A 140 -0.32 -0.63 -6.49
C ARG A 140 0.07 0.14 -7.74
N TYR A 141 1.34 0.02 -8.17
CA TYR A 141 1.79 0.69 -9.38
C TYR A 141 1.05 0.21 -10.64
N PHE A 142 0.81 -1.10 -10.76
CA PHE A 142 -0.02 -1.64 -11.84
C PHE A 142 -1.46 -1.13 -11.78
N ALA A 143 -2.08 -1.05 -10.59
CA ALA A 143 -3.43 -0.51 -10.42
C ALA A 143 -3.52 0.94 -10.93
N MET A 144 -2.50 1.77 -10.65
CA MET A 144 -2.43 3.13 -11.19
C MET A 144 -2.33 3.17 -12.73
N ILE A 145 -1.49 2.30 -13.32
CA ILE A 145 -1.40 2.18 -14.78
C ILE A 145 -2.74 1.76 -15.35
N ALA A 146 -3.36 0.75 -14.76
CA ALA A 146 -4.64 0.22 -15.21
C ALA A 146 -5.75 1.28 -15.13
N LYS A 147 -5.75 2.09 -14.05
CA LYS A 147 -6.64 3.23 -13.87
C LYS A 147 -6.51 4.24 -15.00
N VAL A 148 -5.27 4.68 -15.29
CA VAL A 148 -5.01 5.71 -16.32
C VAL A 148 -5.26 5.19 -17.73
N VAL A 149 -4.79 3.99 -18.06
CA VAL A 149 -4.81 3.45 -19.42
C VAL A 149 -6.18 2.87 -19.79
N PHE A 150 -6.87 2.21 -18.85
CA PHE A 150 -8.11 1.50 -19.16
C PHE A 150 -9.37 2.15 -18.59
N VAL A 151 -9.32 2.78 -17.41
CA VAL A 151 -10.53 3.29 -16.74
C VAL A 151 -10.83 4.74 -17.12
N TYR A 152 -9.87 5.65 -16.95
CA TYR A 152 -10.06 7.08 -17.23
C TYR A 152 -10.55 7.42 -18.65
N PRO A 153 -10.10 6.74 -19.72
CA PRO A 153 -10.62 7.02 -21.05
C PRO A 153 -12.13 6.78 -21.17
N LYS A 154 -12.68 5.79 -20.44
CA LYS A 154 -14.13 5.50 -20.42
C LYS A 154 -14.89 6.59 -19.69
N LEU A 155 -14.37 7.04 -18.54
CA LEU A 155 -14.97 8.11 -17.73
C LEU A 155 -15.01 9.44 -18.49
N ARG A 156 -13.91 9.81 -19.16
CA ARG A 156 -13.86 11.02 -20.03
C ARG A 156 -14.93 10.97 -21.12
N LYS A 157 -15.04 9.83 -21.83
CA LYS A 157 -16.05 9.64 -22.88
C LYS A 157 -17.49 9.73 -22.35
N ALA A 158 -17.75 9.22 -21.15
CA ALA A 158 -19.08 9.29 -20.53
C ALA A 158 -19.46 10.73 -20.18
N GLN A 159 -18.53 11.51 -19.62
CA GLN A 159 -18.75 12.92 -19.27
C GLN A 159 -19.01 13.80 -20.50
N THR A 160 -18.29 13.58 -21.61
CA THR A 160 -18.53 14.35 -22.84
C THR A 160 -19.91 14.09 -23.44
N ARG A 161 -20.47 12.88 -23.24
CA ARG A 161 -21.81 12.50 -23.73
C ARG A 161 -22.96 13.06 -22.88
N SER A 162 -22.74 13.37 -21.61
CA SER A 162 -23.78 13.95 -20.73
C SER A 162 -23.96 15.46 -20.88
N THR A 163 -23.04 16.13 -21.58
CA THR A 163 -23.04 17.59 -21.78
C THR A 163 -23.53 18.00 -23.18
N GLN A 164 -23.93 17.03 -24.01
CA GLN A 164 -24.61 17.20 -25.30
C GLN A 164 -26.07 16.82 -25.15
#